data_AF-A0A4S1FQT2-F1
#
_entry.id   AF-A0A4S1FQT2-F1
#
_cell.length_a   1.000
_cell.length_b   1.000
_cell.length_c   1.000
_cell.angle_alpha   90.00
_cell.angle_beta   90.00
_cell.angle_gamma   90.00
#
_symmetry.space_group_name_H-M   'P 1'
#
loop_
_entity.id
_entity.type
_entity.pdbx_description
1 polymer ?
#
loop_
_entity_poly.entity_id
_entity_poly.type
_entity_poly.pdbx_seq_one_letter_code
_entity_poly.pdbx_strand_id
1 'polypeptide(L)'
;MDQQAYLELTRMLEGFPLTAGNPDLTISAFELAIQGLSPVAIIEAARRFNAGLVEGQSADYAPTPARFAQEARKRQEYANPKPQRSLPAPRYFPGPLAPFQVRQQKRLAENAHRKVLFEGINFDQWKKLSANKEVPTGAIWIASLGIVYGPESKQAQTAE
;
A
#
# COMPACT_ATOMS: atom_id res chain seq x y z
N MET A 1 11.03 18.67 -26.68
CA MET A 1 11.15 18.53 -25.21
C MET A 1 10.71 19.84 -24.57
N ASP A 2 10.19 19.81 -23.34
CA ASP A 2 9.84 21.03 -22.61
C ASP A 2 11.09 21.76 -22.08
N GLN A 3 11.05 23.08 -21.92
CA GLN A 3 12.20 23.90 -21.52
C GLN A 3 12.74 23.49 -20.14
N GLN A 4 11.86 23.15 -19.20
CA GLN A 4 12.25 22.68 -17.88
C GLN A 4 12.96 21.31 -17.93
N ALA A 5 12.48 20.40 -18.76
CA ALA A 5 13.10 19.08 -18.95
C ALA A 5 14.49 19.20 -19.59
N TYR A 6 14.67 20.14 -20.53
CA TYR A 6 15.98 20.47 -21.10
C TYR A 6 16.97 20.92 -20.02
N LEU A 7 16.58 21.88 -19.18
CA LEU A 7 17.45 22.44 -18.13
C LEU A 7 17.85 21.41 -17.07
N GLU A 8 16.93 20.51 -16.68
CA GLU A 8 17.25 19.46 -15.71
C GLU A 8 18.18 18.40 -16.31
N LEU A 9 18.04 18.11 -17.62
CA LEU A 9 18.94 17.20 -18.33
C LEU A 9 20.35 17.79 -18.47
N THR A 10 20.48 19.06 -18.83
CA THR A 10 21.79 19.73 -18.90
C THR A 10 22.43 19.80 -17.53
N ARG A 11 21.68 20.19 -16.49
CA ARG A 11 22.16 20.19 -15.11
C ARG A 11 22.63 18.81 -14.65
N MET A 12 21.96 17.76 -15.11
CA MET A 12 22.38 16.39 -14.82
C MET A 12 23.71 16.05 -15.49
N LEU A 13 23.89 16.39 -16.76
CA LEU A 13 25.13 16.12 -17.47
C LEU A 13 26.31 16.93 -16.90
N GLU A 14 26.08 18.17 -16.48
CA GLU A 14 27.09 19.00 -15.78
C GLU A 14 27.49 18.44 -14.41
N GLY A 15 26.63 17.64 -13.78
CA GLY A 15 26.90 17.01 -12.49
C GLY A 15 27.99 15.93 -12.53
N PHE A 16 28.37 15.45 -13.72
CA PHE A 16 29.36 14.39 -13.87
C PHE A 16 30.74 14.95 -14.26
N PRO A 17 31.81 14.64 -13.49
CA PRO A 17 33.14 15.20 -13.71
C PRO A 17 33.82 14.68 -14.99
N LEU A 18 33.46 13.47 -15.45
CA LEU A 18 34.03 12.85 -16.65
C LEU A 18 32.98 12.80 -17.77
N THR A 19 32.81 13.92 -18.45
CA THR A 19 32.00 13.99 -19.67
C THR A 19 32.92 14.26 -20.86
N ALA A 20 33.14 13.24 -21.69
CA ALA A 20 33.99 13.34 -22.87
C ALA A 20 33.12 13.50 -24.13
N GLY A 21 33.34 14.58 -24.90
CA GLY A 21 32.69 14.77 -26.21
C GLY A 21 32.15 16.18 -26.44
N ASN A 22 31.51 16.37 -27.60
CA ASN A 22 30.81 17.60 -27.94
C ASN A 22 29.47 17.65 -27.18
N PRO A 23 29.22 18.69 -26.35
CA PRO A 23 28.01 18.78 -25.54
C PRO A 23 26.73 18.79 -26.38
N ASP A 24 26.73 19.47 -27.53
CA ASP A 24 25.55 19.57 -28.40
C ASP A 24 25.16 18.21 -28.99
N LEU A 25 26.17 17.42 -29.40
CA LEU A 25 25.95 16.07 -29.89
C LEU A 25 25.45 15.16 -28.77
N THR A 26 25.99 15.31 -27.56
CA THR A 26 25.55 14.55 -26.39
C THR A 26 24.08 14.83 -26.10
N ILE A 27 23.68 16.10 -26.01
CA ILE A 27 22.29 16.49 -25.76
C ILE A 27 21.36 15.94 -26.85
N SER A 28 21.74 16.08 -28.12
CA SER A 28 20.94 15.57 -29.24
C SER A 28 20.73 14.05 -29.18
N ALA A 29 21.73 13.28 -28.74
CA ALA A 29 21.61 11.85 -28.57
C ALA A 29 20.64 11.47 -27.44
N PHE A 30 20.63 12.23 -26.35
CA PHE A 30 19.65 12.05 -25.28
C PHE A 30 18.24 12.42 -25.72
N GLU A 31 18.07 13.52 -26.46
CA GLU A 31 16.78 13.94 -27.00
C GLU A 31 16.17 12.87 -27.92
N LEU A 32 16.97 12.26 -28.78
CA LEU A 32 16.54 11.14 -29.62
C LEU A 32 16.11 9.92 -28.78
N ALA A 33 16.84 9.60 -27.70
CA ALA A 33 16.56 8.43 -26.88
C ALA A 33 15.26 8.55 -26.05
N ILE A 34 14.87 9.76 -25.67
CA ILE A 34 13.68 10.06 -24.86
C ILE A 34 12.48 10.56 -25.66
N GLN A 35 12.57 10.52 -26.99
CA GLN A 35 11.50 10.96 -27.88
C GLN A 35 10.18 10.22 -27.54
N GLY A 36 9.10 10.99 -27.34
CA GLY A 36 7.77 10.46 -27.01
C GLY A 36 7.51 10.22 -25.51
N LEU A 37 8.48 10.48 -24.64
CA LEU A 37 8.26 10.45 -23.19
C LEU A 37 7.71 11.79 -22.68
N SER A 38 6.97 11.75 -21.56
CA SER A 38 6.46 12.97 -20.93
C SER A 38 7.60 13.79 -20.30
N PRO A 39 7.48 15.13 -20.30
CA PRO A 39 8.46 16.00 -19.64
C PRO A 39 8.68 15.66 -18.15
N VAL A 40 7.61 15.28 -17.45
CA VAL A 40 7.66 14.91 -16.03
C VAL A 40 8.56 13.70 -15.81
N ALA A 41 8.40 12.66 -16.63
CA ALA A 41 9.22 11.45 -16.54
C ALA A 41 10.72 11.73 -16.81
N ILE A 42 11.02 12.66 -17.72
CA ILE A 42 12.39 13.09 -18.03
C ILE A 42 13.00 13.86 -16.85
N ILE A 43 12.25 14.80 -16.27
CA ILE A 43 12.68 15.59 -15.10
C ILE A 43 12.97 14.68 -13.90
N GLU A 44 12.06 13.74 -13.61
CA GLU A 44 12.25 12.78 -12.52
C GLU A 44 13.47 11.88 -12.74
N ALA A 45 13.66 11.38 -13.97
CA ALA A 45 14.84 10.58 -14.29
C ALA A 45 16.14 11.38 -14.07
N ALA A 46 16.21 12.61 -14.58
CA ALA A 46 17.38 13.49 -14.40
C ALA A 46 17.70 13.75 -12.93
N ARG A 47 16.68 14.05 -12.12
CA ARG A 47 16.84 14.26 -10.67
C ARG A 47 17.33 13.01 -9.95
N ARG A 48 16.89 11.82 -10.35
CA ARG A 48 17.34 10.56 -9.73
C ARG A 48 18.79 10.24 -10.05
N PHE A 49 19.24 10.50 -11.28
CA PHE A 49 20.65 10.36 -11.63
C PHE A 49 21.52 11.32 -10.82
N ASN A 50 21.12 12.58 -10.69
CA ASN A 50 21.81 13.57 -9.85
C ASN A 50 21.84 13.18 -8.37
N ALA A 51 20.78 12.56 -7.86
CA ALA A 51 20.68 12.15 -6.47
C ALA A 51 21.36 10.80 -6.16
N GLY A 52 21.94 10.10 -7.14
CA GLY A 52 22.52 8.78 -6.89
C GLY A 52 21.51 7.65 -6.69
N LEU A 53 20.24 7.86 -7.06
CA LEU A 53 19.14 6.93 -6.75
C LEU A 53 18.87 5.88 -7.84
N VAL A 54 19.66 5.87 -8.91
CA VAL A 54 19.54 4.87 -9.99
C VAL A 54 20.51 3.73 -9.71
N GLU A 55 19.96 2.52 -9.55
CA GLU A 55 20.74 1.33 -9.24
C GLU A 55 21.83 1.08 -10.28
N GLY A 56 23.05 0.82 -9.80
CA GLY A 56 24.22 0.51 -10.62
C GLY A 56 24.75 1.65 -11.47
N GLN A 57 24.37 2.91 -11.21
CA GLN A 57 24.96 4.07 -11.87
C GLN A 57 26.40 4.30 -11.38
N SER A 58 27.23 4.89 -12.22
CA SER A 58 28.53 5.42 -11.78
C SER A 58 28.33 6.80 -11.16
N ALA A 59 29.17 7.16 -10.20
CA ALA A 59 29.27 8.52 -9.69
C ALA A 59 30.14 9.42 -10.58
N ASP A 60 31.05 8.82 -11.35
CA ASP A 60 32.08 9.55 -12.08
C ASP A 60 31.71 9.77 -13.55
N TYR A 61 30.97 8.83 -14.14
CA TYR A 61 30.59 8.83 -15.55
C TYR A 61 29.11 9.16 -15.75
N ALA A 62 28.85 10.05 -16.71
CA ALA A 62 27.49 10.33 -17.17
C ALA A 62 26.79 9.05 -17.68
N PRO A 63 25.47 8.91 -17.47
CA PRO A 63 24.73 7.76 -17.98
C PRO A 63 24.75 7.73 -19.51
N THR A 64 24.62 6.54 -20.10
CA THR A 64 24.40 6.45 -21.55
C THR A 64 22.98 6.89 -21.90
N PRO A 65 22.73 7.45 -23.11
CA PRO A 65 21.39 7.84 -23.54
C PRO A 65 20.36 6.70 -23.41
N ALA A 66 20.78 5.47 -23.71
CA ALA A 66 19.95 4.27 -23.57
C ALA A 66 19.57 4.00 -22.10
N ARG A 67 20.53 4.10 -21.18
CA ARG A 67 20.29 3.89 -19.75
C ARG A 67 19.37 4.97 -19.18
N PHE A 68 19.58 6.22 -19.59
CA PHE A 68 18.71 7.32 -19.21
C PHE A 68 17.28 7.11 -19.71
N ALA A 69 17.11 6.73 -20.98
CA ALA A 69 15.80 6.44 -21.55
C ALA A 69 15.07 5.28 -20.86
N GLN A 70 15.79 4.25 -20.41
CA GLN A 70 15.20 3.17 -19.61
C GLN A 70 14.64 3.67 -18.29
N GLU A 71 15.37 4.50 -17.55
CA GLU A 71 14.89 5.06 -16.29
C GLU A 71 13.71 6.02 -16.53
N ALA A 72 13.78 6.86 -17.56
CA ALA A 72 12.67 7.74 -17.94
C ALA A 72 11.40 6.95 -18.33
N ARG A 73 11.53 5.81 -19.02
CA ARG A 73 10.38 4.92 -19.29
C ARG A 73 9.79 4.33 -18.02
N LYS A 74 10.62 3.91 -17.05
CA LYS A 74 10.12 3.47 -15.74
C LYS A 74 9.34 4.58 -15.04
N ARG A 75 9.84 5.82 -15.05
CA ARG A 75 9.13 6.99 -14.47
C ARG A 75 7.83 7.28 -15.20
N GLN A 76 7.80 7.12 -16.51
CA GLN A 76 6.57 7.26 -17.31
C GLN A 76 5.46 6.32 -16.85
N GLU A 77 5.80 5.08 -16.47
CA GLU A 77 4.84 4.10 -15.96
C GLU A 77 4.23 4.52 -14.61
N TYR A 78 5.02 5.17 -13.75
CA TYR A 78 4.53 5.71 -12.48
C TYR A 78 3.71 6.99 -12.66
N ALA A 79 4.09 7.85 -13.60
CA ALA A 79 3.39 9.09 -13.89
C ALA A 79 2.00 8.85 -14.54
N ASN A 80 1.89 7.81 -15.36
CA ASN A 80 0.63 7.37 -15.96
C ASN A 80 0.28 5.98 -15.43
N PRO A 81 -0.18 5.85 -14.17
CA PRO A 81 -0.59 4.55 -13.66
C PRO A 81 -1.72 4.05 -14.55
N LYS A 82 -1.50 2.92 -15.24
CA LYS A 82 -2.59 2.23 -15.93
C LYS A 82 -3.70 2.04 -14.90
N PRO A 83 -4.98 2.33 -15.23
CA PRO A 83 -6.07 2.17 -14.29
C PRO A 83 -6.05 0.70 -13.84
N GLN A 84 -5.58 0.47 -12.62
CA GLN A 84 -5.66 -0.85 -12.02
C GLN A 84 -7.15 -1.14 -11.95
N ARG A 85 -7.57 -2.27 -12.54
CA ARG A 85 -8.96 -2.72 -12.43
C ARG A 85 -9.25 -2.93 -10.95
N SER A 86 -9.90 -1.94 -10.34
CA SER A 86 -10.42 -2.07 -8.99
C SER A 86 -11.40 -3.23 -9.00
N LEU A 87 -11.19 -4.20 -8.12
CA LEU A 87 -12.20 -5.23 -7.89
C LEU A 87 -13.47 -4.52 -7.39
N PRO A 88 -14.65 -4.87 -7.91
CA PRO A 88 -15.89 -4.29 -7.40
C PRO A 88 -15.97 -4.56 -5.90
N ALA A 89 -16.49 -3.58 -5.15
CA ALA A 89 -16.75 -3.75 -3.73
C ALA A 89 -17.59 -5.03 -3.51
N PRO A 90 -17.26 -5.87 -2.51
CA PRO A 90 -18.01 -7.09 -2.26
C PRO A 90 -19.51 -6.77 -2.09
N ARG A 91 -20.35 -7.31 -2.98
CA ARG A 91 -21.80 -7.24 -2.83
C ARG A 91 -22.24 -8.32 -1.85
N TYR A 92 -22.71 -7.90 -0.68
CA TYR A 92 -23.37 -8.81 0.25
C TYR A 92 -24.79 -9.11 -0.22
N PHE A 93 -25.23 -10.37 -0.08
CA PHE A 93 -26.59 -10.78 -0.41
C PHE A 93 -27.60 -10.03 0.48
N PRO A 94 -28.78 -9.65 -0.02
CA PRO A 94 -29.82 -8.99 0.77
C PRO A 94 -30.45 -9.99 1.75
N GLY A 95 -29.76 -10.27 2.84
CA GLY A 95 -30.32 -10.83 4.06
C GLY A 95 -30.52 -9.71 5.09
N PRO A 96 -31.37 -9.90 6.11
CA PRO A 96 -31.59 -8.90 7.16
C PRO A 96 -30.33 -8.62 8.01
N LEU A 97 -29.30 -9.46 7.91
CA LEU A 97 -28.10 -9.42 8.72
C LEU A 97 -26.86 -9.45 7.84
N ALA A 98 -25.88 -8.61 8.16
CA ALA A 98 -24.58 -8.64 7.54
C ALA A 98 -23.83 -9.96 7.88
N PRO A 99 -22.89 -10.45 7.06
CA PRO A 99 -22.22 -11.73 7.30
C PRO A 99 -21.52 -11.85 8.66
N PHE A 100 -21.00 -10.75 9.21
CA PHE A 100 -20.41 -10.75 10.55
C PHE A 100 -21.48 -10.89 11.65
N GLN A 101 -22.67 -10.32 11.46
CA GLN A 101 -23.81 -10.52 12.36
C GLN A 101 -24.34 -11.95 12.28
N VAL A 102 -24.36 -12.55 11.09
CA VAL A 102 -24.68 -13.98 10.92
C VAL A 102 -23.67 -14.86 11.66
N ARG A 103 -22.37 -14.55 11.57
CA ARG A 103 -21.33 -15.24 12.33
C ARG A 103 -21.47 -15.05 13.84
N GLN A 104 -21.81 -13.83 14.28
CA GLN A 104 -22.06 -13.53 15.69
C GLN A 104 -23.25 -14.33 16.22
N GLN A 105 -24.39 -14.32 15.54
CA GLN A 105 -25.57 -15.10 15.92
C GLN A 105 -25.31 -16.60 15.92
N LYS A 106 -24.61 -17.13 14.92
CA LYS A 106 -24.23 -18.53 14.89
C LYS A 106 -23.35 -18.90 16.09
N ARG A 107 -22.40 -18.02 16.46
CA ARG A 107 -21.52 -18.24 17.61
C ARG A 107 -22.22 -18.12 18.95
N LEU A 108 -23.20 -17.22 19.05
CA LEU A 108 -24.11 -17.11 20.19
C LEU A 108 -24.96 -18.37 20.33
N ALA A 109 -25.56 -18.86 19.25
CA ALA A 109 -26.36 -20.07 19.24
C ALA A 109 -25.56 -21.33 19.63
N GLU A 110 -24.35 -21.49 19.07
CA GLU A 110 -23.44 -22.60 19.40
C GLU A 110 -23.06 -22.63 20.88
N ASN A 111 -22.97 -21.46 21.52
CA ASN A 111 -22.59 -21.36 22.93
C ASN A 111 -23.74 -20.98 23.87
N ALA A 112 -24.99 -21.00 23.41
CA ALA A 112 -26.19 -20.62 24.19
C ALA A 112 -26.37 -21.48 25.46
N HIS A 113 -25.86 -22.70 25.46
CA HIS A 113 -25.85 -23.61 26.61
C HIS A 113 -24.90 -23.18 27.74
N ARG A 114 -24.07 -22.14 27.53
CA ARG A 114 -23.03 -21.69 28.47
C ARG A 114 -23.41 -20.34 29.07
N LYS A 115 -23.81 -20.35 30.34
CA LYS A 115 -24.25 -19.16 31.09
C LYS A 115 -23.20 -18.04 31.15
N VAL A 116 -21.92 -18.41 31.06
CA VAL A 116 -20.76 -17.49 31.16
C VAL A 116 -20.72 -16.42 30.07
N LEU A 117 -21.39 -16.64 28.94
CA LEU A 117 -21.38 -15.72 27.80
C LEU A 117 -22.49 -14.65 27.81
N PHE A 118 -23.41 -14.70 28.77
CA PHE A 118 -24.64 -13.90 28.68
C PHE A 118 -24.93 -13.07 29.92
N GLU A 119 -24.26 -13.36 31.04
CA GLU A 119 -24.47 -12.67 32.30
C GLU A 119 -23.24 -11.84 32.67
N GLY A 120 -23.46 -10.64 33.23
CA GLY A 120 -22.44 -9.77 33.82
C GLY A 120 -21.88 -10.38 35.11
N ILE A 121 -21.25 -11.54 34.97
CA ILE A 121 -20.84 -12.41 36.07
C ILE A 121 -19.67 -11.77 36.80
N ASN A 122 -19.79 -11.69 38.13
CA ASN A 122 -18.73 -11.18 39.00
C ASN A 122 -17.55 -12.17 39.05
N PHE A 123 -16.34 -11.68 39.33
CA PHE A 123 -15.10 -12.47 39.34
C PHE A 123 -15.17 -13.74 40.21
N ASP A 124 -15.78 -13.65 41.40
CA ASP A 124 -15.94 -14.79 42.30
C ASP A 124 -16.89 -15.87 41.77
N GLN A 125 -17.94 -15.44 41.06
CA GLN A 125 -18.86 -16.35 40.39
C GLN A 125 -18.16 -17.02 39.20
N TRP A 126 -17.36 -16.27 38.43
CA TRP A 126 -16.55 -16.82 37.34
C TRP A 126 -15.56 -17.88 37.86
N LYS A 127 -14.90 -17.63 38.99
CA LYS A 127 -13.97 -18.58 39.61
C LYS A 127 -14.65 -19.90 40.00
N LYS A 128 -15.88 -19.83 40.52
CA LYS A 128 -16.70 -21.03 40.83
C LYS A 128 -17.10 -21.79 39.57
N LEU A 129 -17.54 -21.10 38.52
CA LEU A 129 -17.90 -21.72 37.24
C LEU A 129 -16.68 -22.34 36.54
N SER A 130 -15.50 -21.71 36.67
CA SER A 130 -14.24 -22.26 36.18
C SER A 130 -13.84 -23.51 36.95
N ALA A 131 -14.01 -23.53 38.27
CA ALA A 131 -13.75 -24.73 39.08
C ALA A 131 -14.69 -25.90 38.70
N ASN A 132 -15.93 -25.59 38.34
CA ASN A 132 -16.92 -26.56 37.87
C ASN A 132 -16.73 -26.99 36.41
N LYS A 133 -15.70 -26.48 35.70
CA LYS A 133 -15.44 -26.72 34.27
C LYS A 133 -16.57 -26.29 33.34
N GLU A 134 -17.38 -25.33 33.76
CA GLU A 134 -18.46 -24.74 32.94
C GLU A 134 -17.95 -23.58 32.07
N VAL A 135 -16.72 -23.11 32.31
CA VAL A 135 -16.04 -22.09 31.51
C VAL A 135 -15.19 -22.76 30.41
N PRO A 136 -15.36 -22.39 29.14
CA PRO A 136 -14.52 -22.89 28.06
C PRO A 136 -13.09 -22.37 28.19
N THR A 137 -12.10 -23.26 28.03
CA THR A 137 -10.68 -22.90 28.11
C THR A 137 -10.01 -22.92 26.74
N GLY A 138 -8.97 -22.11 26.56
CA GLY A 138 -8.12 -22.10 25.37
C GLY A 138 -8.51 -21.12 24.25
N ALA A 139 -7.88 -21.26 23.09
CA ALA A 139 -7.97 -20.30 21.98
C ALA A 139 -9.39 -20.15 21.40
N ILE A 140 -10.17 -21.23 21.42
CA ILE A 140 -11.56 -21.24 20.92
C ILE A 140 -12.44 -20.31 21.77
N TRP A 141 -12.18 -20.20 23.06
CA TRP A 141 -12.90 -19.29 23.96
C TRP A 141 -12.61 -17.83 23.66
N ILE A 142 -11.33 -17.47 23.53
CA ILE A 142 -10.88 -16.11 23.21
C ILE A 142 -11.45 -15.66 21.86
N ALA A 143 -11.44 -16.54 20.85
CA ALA A 143 -12.03 -16.26 19.56
C ALA A 143 -13.56 -16.06 19.63
N SER A 144 -14.25 -16.83 20.49
CA SER A 144 -15.70 -16.71 20.65
C SER A 144 -16.09 -15.41 21.34
N LEU A 145 -15.36 -15.01 22.38
CA LEU A 145 -15.53 -13.71 23.03
C LEU A 145 -15.24 -12.54 22.08
N GLY A 146 -14.17 -12.61 21.30
CA GLY A 146 -13.83 -11.57 20.32
C GLY A 146 -14.84 -11.44 19.17
N ILE A 147 -15.57 -12.51 18.84
CA ILE A 147 -16.66 -12.47 17.84
C ILE A 147 -17.96 -11.93 18.46
N VAL A 148 -18.24 -12.26 19.73
CA VAL A 148 -19.47 -11.86 20.43
C VAL A 148 -19.41 -10.42 20.93
N TYR A 149 -18.31 -10.05 21.59
CA TYR A 149 -18.06 -8.75 22.21
C TYR A 149 -16.97 -7.96 21.47
N GLY A 150 -16.77 -8.25 20.18
CA GLY A 150 -15.82 -7.53 19.35
C GLY A 150 -16.03 -6.01 19.43
N PRO A 151 -15.01 -5.22 19.04
CA PRO A 151 -15.02 -3.78 19.23
C PRO A 151 -16.31 -3.16 18.68
N GLU A 152 -16.93 -2.30 19.48
CA GLU A 152 -18.16 -1.62 19.10
C GLU A 152 -17.98 -0.92 17.75
N SER A 153 -18.89 -1.18 16.81
CA SER A 153 -18.88 -0.48 15.54
C SER A 153 -19.07 1.01 15.82
N LYS A 154 -18.17 1.87 15.32
CA LYS A 154 -18.26 3.35 15.42
C LYS A 154 -19.62 3.93 15.03
N GLN A 155 -20.45 3.20 14.27
CA GLN A 155 -21.82 3.57 13.92
C GLN A 155 -22.79 3.59 15.12
N ALA A 156 -22.52 2.84 16.19
CA ALA A 156 -23.33 2.86 17.41
C ALA A 156 -23.09 4.14 18.24
N GLN A 157 -21.90 4.75 18.14
CA GLN A 157 -21.53 5.96 18.88
C GLN A 157 -22.11 7.26 18.31
N THR A 158 -22.73 7.21 17.12
CA THR A 158 -23.31 8.41 16.47
C THR A 158 -24.83 8.51 16.68
N ALA A 159 -25.42 7.57 17.44
CA ALA A 159 -26.86 7.48 17.66
C ALA A 159 -27.30 7.84 19.10
N GLU A 160 -26.39 8.39 19.92
CA GLU A 160 -26.68 9.00 21.23
C GLU A 160 -26.55 10.52 21.18
#